data_AF-A0A834IH97-F1
#
_entry.id   AF-A0A834IH97-F1
#
_cell.length_a   1.000
_cell.length_b   1.000
_cell.length_c   1.000
_cell.angle_alpha   90.00
_cell.angle_beta   90.00
_cell.angle_gamma   90.00
#
_symmetry.space_group_name_H-M   'P 1'
#
loop_
_entity.id
_entity.type
_entity.pdbx_description
1 polymer ?
#
loop_
_entity_poly.entity_id
_entity_poly.type
_entity_poly.pdbx_seq_one_letter_code
_entity_poly.pdbx_strand_id
1 'polypeptide(L)'
;MDTTKSKITGLRMILCNYYSYKVNIVGEQLKTLDKPTCIALIARFRKDKQTYVEALACFVKLCEIDMKITINTDNLAGFKKEVDFYRFIIPFLTDYQRSLVMAYDDQYYLSFPECVGATISILSDREIPDETGALVLLDLKDMGYTSPNAHLDLKSCKLVLSQMAKMHAAPIAVKLVSLEKFKAQVVPHLINARYRKKPYGHLDARTLTADVLKMNDLSDLISYINSVIEYSKSATELDIIEDDTWFTLCHSNFNIRNLMIKYDPTGNPHSSLTSMY
;
A
#
# COMPACT_ATOMS: atom_id res chain seq x y z
N MET A 1 -29.52 0.95 -23.34
CA MET A 1 -28.86 -0.17 -22.65
C MET A 1 -28.37 0.36 -21.33
N ASP A 2 -28.91 -0.18 -20.25
CA ASP A 2 -28.77 0.35 -18.90
C ASP A 2 -27.33 0.13 -18.41
N THR A 3 -26.52 1.19 -18.38
CA THR A 3 -25.20 1.12 -17.76
C THR A 3 -25.43 1.12 -16.26
N THR A 4 -25.48 -0.07 -15.66
CA THR A 4 -25.45 -0.21 -14.20
C THR A 4 -24.29 0.61 -13.66
N LYS A 5 -24.60 1.60 -12.82
CA LYS A 5 -23.59 2.43 -12.15
C LYS A 5 -22.69 1.49 -11.33
N SER A 6 -21.39 1.53 -11.60
CA SER A 6 -20.41 0.72 -10.86
C SER A 6 -20.51 0.98 -9.37
N LYS A 7 -20.36 -0.08 -8.55
CA LYS A 7 -20.35 0.04 -7.09
C LYS A 7 -19.03 0.61 -6.58
N ILE A 8 -17.96 0.53 -7.36
CA ILE A 8 -16.69 1.18 -7.08
C ILE A 8 -16.61 2.44 -7.95
N THR A 9 -16.65 3.60 -7.32
CA THR A 9 -16.55 4.89 -8.01
C THR A 9 -15.31 4.88 -8.92
N GLY A 10 -15.47 5.29 -10.18
CA GLY A 10 -14.39 5.38 -11.17
C GLY A 10 -13.79 4.07 -11.66
N LEU A 11 -14.29 2.89 -11.28
CA LEU A 11 -13.79 1.60 -11.78
C LEU A 11 -13.74 1.56 -13.31
N ARG A 12 -14.77 2.09 -13.98
CA ARG A 12 -14.81 2.18 -15.44
C ARG A 12 -13.63 2.98 -16.00
N MET A 13 -13.31 4.13 -15.39
CA MET A 13 -12.19 4.97 -15.81
C MET A 13 -10.86 4.23 -15.61
N ILE A 14 -10.69 3.56 -14.47
CA ILE A 14 -9.53 2.73 -14.17
C ILE A 14 -9.34 1.64 -15.24
N LEU A 15 -10.40 0.88 -15.55
CA LEU A 15 -10.33 -0.16 -16.58
C LEU A 15 -10.09 0.39 -17.98
N CYS A 16 -10.68 1.56 -18.31
CA CYS A 16 -10.41 2.20 -19.60
C CYS A 16 -8.93 2.56 -19.75
N ASN A 17 -8.32 3.12 -18.70
CA ASN A 17 -6.91 3.48 -18.70
C ASN A 17 -6.02 2.23 -18.77
N TYR A 18 -6.31 1.22 -17.96
CA TYR A 18 -5.55 -0.03 -17.93
C TYR A 18 -5.49 -0.72 -19.30
N TYR A 19 -6.65 -0.85 -19.97
CA TYR A 19 -6.71 -1.50 -21.27
C TYR A 19 -6.37 -0.57 -22.44
N SER A 20 -6.30 0.74 -22.23
CA SER A 20 -6.23 1.74 -23.31
C SER A 20 -7.39 1.62 -24.33
N TYR A 21 -8.55 1.18 -23.87
CA TYR A 21 -9.79 1.05 -24.67
C TYR A 21 -10.99 1.54 -23.88
N LYS A 22 -12.05 1.96 -24.55
CA LYS A 22 -13.32 2.22 -23.87
C LYS A 22 -13.89 0.90 -23.35
N VAL A 23 -14.15 0.85 -22.05
CA VAL A 23 -14.72 -0.31 -21.37
C VAL A 23 -16.16 -0.01 -20.97
N ASN A 24 -17.04 -0.99 -21.20
CA ASN A 24 -18.42 -1.01 -20.72
C ASN A 24 -18.55 -2.13 -19.68
N ILE A 25 -18.75 -1.75 -18.41
CA ILE A 25 -18.98 -2.72 -17.33
C ILE A 25 -20.39 -3.29 -17.50
N VAL A 26 -20.49 -4.62 -17.57
CA VAL A 26 -21.75 -5.35 -17.73
C VAL A 26 -22.17 -6.09 -16.46
N GLY A 27 -21.26 -6.23 -15.48
CA GLY A 27 -21.59 -6.80 -14.18
C GLY A 27 -20.43 -6.76 -13.20
N GLU A 28 -20.75 -6.79 -11.91
CA GLU A 28 -19.76 -6.77 -10.82
C GLU A 28 -20.18 -7.77 -9.74
N GLN A 29 -19.24 -8.57 -9.27
CA GLN A 29 -19.39 -9.38 -8.06
C GLN A 29 -18.40 -8.87 -7.03
N LEU A 30 -18.89 -8.45 -5.87
CA LEU A 30 -18.08 -7.89 -4.79
C LEU A 30 -18.21 -8.78 -3.56
N LYS A 31 -17.08 -9.04 -2.91
CA LYS A 31 -17.01 -9.68 -1.61
C LYS A 31 -16.08 -8.87 -0.71
N THR A 32 -16.63 -8.30 0.36
CA THR A 32 -15.83 -7.67 1.41
C THR A 32 -14.93 -8.71 2.07
N LEU A 33 -13.67 -8.34 2.29
CA LEU A 33 -12.67 -9.16 2.95
C LEU A 33 -12.60 -8.82 4.45
N ASP A 34 -11.54 -9.23 5.13
CA ASP A 34 -11.39 -9.07 6.59
C ASP A 34 -11.49 -7.60 7.06
N LYS A 35 -11.20 -6.64 6.17
CA LYS A 35 -11.39 -5.21 6.39
C LYS A 35 -12.51 -4.67 5.50
N PRO A 36 -13.37 -3.77 5.99
CA PRO A 36 -14.47 -3.21 5.20
C PRO A 36 -13.99 -2.43 3.97
N THR A 37 -12.75 -1.92 4.00
CA THR A 37 -12.10 -1.20 2.90
C THR A 37 -11.41 -2.12 1.89
N CYS A 38 -11.36 -3.43 2.12
CA CYS A 38 -10.73 -4.40 1.21
C CYS A 38 -11.82 -5.25 0.56
N ILE A 39 -11.85 -5.27 -0.78
CA ILE A 39 -12.90 -5.91 -1.57
C ILE A 39 -12.25 -6.84 -2.60
N ALA A 40 -12.69 -8.09 -2.65
CA ALA A 40 -12.49 -8.94 -3.82
C ALA A 40 -13.56 -8.60 -4.86
N LEU A 41 -13.13 -8.19 -6.05
CA LEU A 41 -13.98 -7.76 -7.16
C LEU A 41 -13.78 -8.70 -8.33
N ILE A 42 -14.88 -9.21 -8.91
CA ILE A 42 -14.89 -9.74 -10.26
C ILE A 42 -15.64 -8.76 -11.15
N ALA A 43 -14.91 -8.03 -11.98
CA ALA A 43 -15.47 -7.10 -12.95
C ALA A 43 -15.71 -7.82 -14.28
N ARG A 44 -16.96 -7.87 -14.73
CA ARG A 44 -17.33 -8.34 -16.07
C ARG A 44 -17.57 -7.16 -16.99
N PHE A 45 -16.89 -7.13 -18.13
CA PHE A 45 -16.92 -5.97 -19.02
C PHE A 45 -16.73 -6.36 -20.49
N ARG A 46 -17.06 -5.43 -21.39
CA ARG A 46 -16.76 -5.49 -22.81
C ARG A 46 -15.83 -4.34 -23.18
N LYS A 47 -14.74 -4.62 -23.88
CA LYS A 47 -13.94 -3.56 -24.52
C LYS A 47 -14.66 -3.08 -25.78
N ASP A 48 -14.35 -1.87 -26.22
CA ASP A 48 -14.95 -1.29 -27.42
C ASP A 48 -14.80 -2.22 -28.62
N LYS A 49 -15.86 -2.31 -29.44
CA LYS A 49 -15.92 -3.16 -30.64
C LYS A 49 -15.84 -4.68 -30.39
N GLN A 50 -15.73 -5.15 -29.14
CA GLN A 50 -15.78 -6.58 -28.83
C GLN A 50 -17.21 -7.06 -28.56
N THR A 51 -17.51 -8.27 -29.04
CA THR A 51 -18.81 -8.92 -28.86
C THR A 51 -18.87 -9.82 -27.62
N TYR A 52 -17.72 -10.28 -27.13
CA TYR A 52 -17.62 -11.16 -25.97
C TYR A 52 -17.39 -10.37 -24.67
N VAL A 53 -17.70 -11.01 -23.54
CA VAL A 53 -17.53 -10.44 -22.19
C VAL A 53 -16.26 -11.02 -21.58
N GLU A 54 -15.39 -10.15 -21.09
CA GLU A 54 -14.22 -10.50 -20.30
C GLU A 54 -14.55 -10.41 -18.80
N ALA A 55 -13.80 -11.14 -17.99
CA ALA A 55 -13.85 -11.06 -16.53
C ALA A 55 -12.44 -10.81 -15.98
N LEU A 56 -12.32 -9.86 -15.05
CA LEU A 56 -11.08 -9.58 -14.34
C LEU A 56 -11.32 -9.69 -12.85
N ALA A 57 -10.54 -10.54 -12.19
CA ALA A 57 -10.50 -10.65 -10.75
C ALA A 57 -9.48 -9.66 -10.19
N CYS A 58 -9.94 -8.82 -9.26
CA CYS A 58 -9.14 -7.78 -8.65
C CYS A 58 -9.26 -7.80 -7.13
N PHE A 59 -8.18 -7.43 -6.47
CA PHE A 59 -8.19 -6.92 -5.11
C PHE A 59 -8.35 -5.39 -5.16
N VAL A 60 -9.32 -4.86 -4.42
CA VAL A 60 -9.60 -3.42 -4.35
C VAL A 60 -9.47 -2.94 -2.92
N LYS A 61 -8.62 -1.95 -2.70
CA LYS A 61 -8.51 -1.22 -1.44
C LYS A 61 -9.10 0.17 -1.61
N LEU A 62 -10.11 0.48 -0.81
CA LEU A 62 -10.76 1.79 -0.76
C LEU A 62 -10.13 2.65 0.34
N CYS A 63 -10.15 3.97 0.15
CA CYS A 63 -9.76 4.89 1.19
C CYS A 63 -10.79 4.87 2.34
N GLU A 64 -10.31 4.65 3.57
CA GLU A 64 -11.16 4.70 4.75
C GLU A 64 -11.29 6.15 5.23
N ILE A 65 -12.50 6.70 5.22
CA ILE A 65 -12.80 8.01 5.79
C ILE A 65 -13.74 7.83 6.98
N ASP A 66 -13.17 7.84 8.18
CA ASP A 66 -13.96 7.96 9.40
C ASP A 66 -14.13 9.44 9.75
N MET A 67 -15.35 9.96 9.58
CA MET A 67 -15.69 11.34 9.95
C MET A 67 -15.76 11.57 11.47
N LYS A 68 -15.91 10.51 12.29
CA LYS A 68 -16.01 10.61 13.76
C LYS A 68 -14.64 10.62 14.43
N ILE A 69 -13.61 10.09 13.77
CA ILE A 69 -12.22 10.13 14.22
C ILE A 69 -11.52 11.26 13.47
N THR A 70 -11.51 12.43 14.11
CA THR A 70 -10.80 13.64 13.69
C THR A 70 -9.43 13.30 13.09
N ILE A 71 -9.35 13.31 11.76
CA ILE A 71 -8.10 13.27 10.98
C ILE A 71 -7.17 12.13 11.44
N ASN A 72 -7.48 10.89 11.05
CA ASN A 72 -6.48 9.82 11.08
C ASN A 72 -5.48 10.06 9.94
N THR A 73 -4.65 11.09 10.09
CA THR A 73 -3.60 11.50 9.13
C THR A 73 -2.78 10.31 8.68
N ASP A 74 -2.58 9.34 9.56
CA ASP A 74 -1.75 8.17 9.31
C ASP A 74 -2.42 7.17 8.36
N ASN A 75 -3.75 7.02 8.40
CA ASN A 75 -4.48 6.18 7.45
C ASN A 75 -4.52 6.82 6.05
N LEU A 76 -4.80 8.12 5.97
CA LEU A 76 -4.81 8.85 4.69
C LEU A 76 -3.40 8.93 4.10
N ALA A 77 -2.39 9.18 4.94
CA ALA A 77 -0.98 9.15 4.56
C ALA A 77 -0.58 7.74 4.10
N GLY A 78 -0.94 6.70 4.84
CA GLY A 78 -0.67 5.30 4.47
C GLY A 78 -1.29 4.93 3.12
N PHE A 79 -2.56 5.27 2.91
CA PHE A 79 -3.24 5.04 1.64
C PHE A 79 -2.59 5.81 0.49
N LYS A 80 -2.26 7.09 0.70
CA LYS A 80 -1.54 7.90 -0.30
C LYS A 80 -0.17 7.32 -0.65
N LYS A 81 0.61 6.87 0.35
CA LYS A 81 1.92 6.22 0.11
C LYS A 81 1.76 5.01 -0.80
N GLU A 82 0.78 4.17 -0.52
CA GLU A 82 0.57 2.95 -1.28
C GLU A 82 0.13 3.28 -2.71
N VAL A 83 -0.81 4.23 -2.89
CA VAL A 83 -1.21 4.70 -4.22
C VAL A 83 -0.02 5.30 -4.98
N ASP A 84 0.74 6.19 -4.37
CA ASP A 84 1.90 6.82 -5.01
C ASP A 84 3.00 5.80 -5.34
N PHE A 85 3.17 4.79 -4.49
CA PHE A 85 4.12 3.72 -4.72
C PHE A 85 3.80 2.95 -6.00
N TYR A 86 2.54 2.56 -6.19
CA TYR A 86 2.11 1.88 -7.42
C TYR A 86 2.07 2.80 -8.65
N ARG A 87 1.72 4.08 -8.48
CA ARG A 87 1.58 5.03 -9.60
C ARG A 87 2.88 5.61 -10.11
N PHE A 88 3.84 5.84 -9.22
CA PHE A 88 5.02 6.64 -9.54
C PHE A 88 6.31 5.86 -9.26
N ILE A 89 6.46 5.28 -8.06
CA ILE A 89 7.73 4.65 -7.67
C ILE A 89 7.99 3.34 -8.44
N ILE A 90 7.03 2.40 -8.48
CA ILE A 90 7.21 1.13 -9.21
C ILE A 90 7.51 1.38 -10.69
N PRO A 91 6.73 2.20 -11.43
CA PRO A 91 7.01 2.49 -12.83
C PRO A 91 8.39 3.13 -13.03
N PHE A 92 8.73 4.15 -12.22
CA PHE A 92 10.03 4.82 -12.32
C PHE A 92 11.21 3.85 -12.11
N LEU A 93 11.18 3.04 -11.05
CA LEU A 93 12.25 2.08 -10.77
C LEU A 93 12.33 0.97 -11.83
N THR A 94 11.18 0.54 -12.34
CA THR A 94 11.11 -0.44 -13.44
C THR A 94 11.71 0.12 -14.72
N ASP A 95 11.35 1.33 -15.12
CA ASP A 95 11.88 1.96 -16.33
C ASP A 95 13.37 2.27 -16.20
N TYR A 96 13.82 2.66 -15.00
CA TYR A 96 15.23 2.80 -14.71
C TYR A 96 15.99 1.48 -14.89
N GLN A 97 15.50 0.37 -14.33
CA GLN A 97 16.11 -0.95 -14.50
C GLN A 97 16.12 -1.43 -15.96
N ARG A 98 15.04 -1.19 -16.70
CA ARG A 98 14.98 -1.48 -18.15
C ARG A 98 16.03 -0.71 -18.93
N SER A 99 16.30 0.54 -18.55
CA SER A 99 17.36 1.35 -19.18
C SER A 99 18.77 0.78 -18.94
N LEU A 100 18.96 -0.04 -17.90
CA LEU A 100 20.21 -0.70 -17.57
C LEU A 100 20.36 -2.11 -18.18
N VAL A 101 19.41 -2.56 -19.02
CA VAL A 101 19.43 -3.88 -19.67
C VAL A 101 19.48 -5.03 -18.65
N MET A 102 18.77 -4.89 -17.53
CA MET A 102 18.68 -5.98 -16.55
C MET A 102 17.86 -7.17 -17.06
N ALA A 103 18.19 -8.36 -16.56
CA ALA A 103 17.43 -9.57 -16.84
C ALA A 103 15.96 -9.42 -16.44
N TYR A 104 15.07 -10.12 -17.15
CA TYR A 104 13.63 -10.06 -16.91
C TYR A 104 13.28 -10.47 -15.47
N ASP A 105 13.92 -11.50 -14.93
CA ASP A 105 13.63 -12.04 -13.59
C ASP A 105 14.10 -11.15 -12.43
N ASP A 106 14.81 -10.06 -12.74
CA ASP A 106 15.31 -9.07 -11.78
C ASP A 106 14.54 -7.74 -11.81
N GLN A 107 13.49 -7.67 -12.63
CA GLN A 107 12.67 -6.47 -12.78
C GLN A 107 11.85 -6.18 -11.51
N TYR A 108 11.85 -4.91 -11.11
CA TYR A 108 11.31 -4.41 -9.85
C TYR A 108 9.81 -4.68 -9.70
N TYR A 109 9.05 -4.51 -10.78
CA TYR A 109 7.61 -4.74 -10.76
C TYR A 109 7.24 -6.20 -10.45
N LEU A 110 8.15 -7.17 -10.66
CA LEU A 110 7.88 -8.59 -10.37
C LEU A 110 7.84 -8.90 -8.87
N SER A 111 8.19 -7.96 -7.99
CA SER A 111 8.07 -8.13 -6.54
C SER A 111 6.70 -7.70 -6.00
N PHE A 112 5.81 -7.15 -6.85
CA PHE A 112 4.53 -6.56 -6.44
C PHE A 112 3.36 -7.09 -7.27
N PRO A 113 2.14 -7.11 -6.71
CA PRO A 113 0.93 -7.32 -7.49
C PRO A 113 0.83 -6.31 -8.64
N GLU A 114 0.33 -6.77 -9.80
CA GLU A 114 0.10 -5.87 -10.92
C GLU A 114 -1.02 -4.88 -10.57
N CYS A 115 -0.75 -3.59 -10.80
CA CYS A 115 -1.69 -2.52 -10.56
C CYS A 115 -2.54 -2.27 -11.81
N VAL A 116 -3.85 -2.52 -11.70
CA VAL A 116 -4.83 -2.17 -12.73
C VAL A 116 -5.03 -0.65 -12.75
N GLY A 117 -5.03 -0.03 -11.58
CA GLY A 117 -5.00 1.42 -11.46
C GLY A 117 -5.17 1.87 -10.02
N ALA A 118 -4.75 3.09 -9.75
CA ALA A 118 -4.79 3.65 -8.42
C ALA A 118 -5.07 5.16 -8.49
N THR A 119 -5.80 5.66 -7.51
CA THR A 119 -6.05 7.09 -7.34
C THR A 119 -6.36 7.42 -5.89
N ILE A 120 -5.98 8.62 -5.46
CA ILE A 120 -6.33 9.17 -4.15
C ILE A 120 -7.69 9.89 -4.17
N SER A 121 -8.11 10.38 -5.34
CA SER A 121 -9.41 11.02 -5.58
C SER A 121 -9.75 10.92 -7.06
N ILE A 122 -10.99 10.62 -7.40
CA ILE A 122 -11.52 10.66 -8.78
C ILE A 122 -12.11 12.03 -9.09
N LEU A 123 -12.60 12.73 -8.06
CA LEU A 123 -13.39 13.94 -8.21
C LEU A 123 -12.54 15.21 -8.24
N SER A 124 -11.24 15.14 -7.91
CA SER A 124 -10.39 16.32 -7.85
C SER A 124 -8.90 15.99 -7.84
N ASP A 125 -8.08 16.96 -8.24
CA ASP A 125 -6.61 16.93 -8.13
C ASP A 125 -6.14 17.27 -6.70
N ARG A 126 -6.79 16.67 -5.70
CA ARG A 126 -6.46 16.91 -4.29
C ARG A 126 -5.21 16.14 -3.91
N GLU A 127 -4.36 16.76 -3.09
CA GLU A 127 -3.22 16.06 -2.45
C GLU A 127 -3.67 15.12 -1.32
N ILE A 128 -4.91 15.26 -0.85
CA ILE A 128 -5.48 14.49 0.26
C ILE A 128 -6.45 13.45 -0.31
N PRO A 129 -6.31 12.17 0.07
CA PRO A 129 -7.27 11.14 -0.34
C PRO A 129 -8.70 11.44 0.12
N ASP A 130 -9.67 11.07 -0.73
CA ASP A 130 -11.10 11.16 -0.43
C ASP A 130 -11.80 9.79 -0.57
N GLU A 131 -13.11 9.73 -0.36
CA GLU A 131 -13.91 8.50 -0.38
C GLU A 131 -13.96 7.83 -1.76
N THR A 132 -13.49 8.52 -2.78
CA THR A 132 -13.35 8.00 -4.15
C THR A 132 -11.94 7.47 -4.43
N GLY A 133 -11.02 7.60 -3.48
CA GLY A 133 -9.71 6.97 -3.52
C GLY A 133 -9.81 5.44 -3.58
N ALA A 134 -9.15 4.84 -4.57
CA ALA A 134 -9.13 3.40 -4.79
C ALA A 134 -7.78 2.94 -5.33
N LEU A 135 -7.30 1.80 -4.83
CA LEU A 135 -6.18 1.03 -5.37
C LEU A 135 -6.73 -0.32 -5.86
N VAL A 136 -6.55 -0.60 -7.15
CA VAL A 136 -7.05 -1.81 -7.81
C VAL A 136 -5.85 -2.62 -8.31
N LEU A 137 -5.68 -3.81 -7.76
CA LEU A 137 -4.63 -4.76 -8.08
C LEU A 137 -5.23 -6.03 -8.66
N LEU A 138 -4.49 -6.78 -9.46
CA LEU A 138 -4.93 -8.12 -9.89
C LEU A 138 -5.04 -9.06 -8.68
N ASP A 139 -6.07 -9.92 -8.67
CA ASP A 139 -6.18 -10.95 -7.63
C ASP A 139 -5.11 -12.03 -7.82
N LEU A 140 -4.21 -12.14 -6.86
CA LEU A 140 -3.11 -13.09 -6.89
C LEU A 140 -3.56 -14.55 -6.68
N LYS A 141 -4.74 -14.77 -6.07
CA LYS A 141 -5.25 -16.13 -5.82
C LYS A 141 -5.52 -16.87 -7.12
N ASP A 142 -6.14 -16.20 -8.08
CA ASP A 142 -6.41 -16.75 -9.41
C ASP A 142 -5.12 -16.99 -10.21
N MET A 143 -4.03 -16.31 -9.85
CA MET A 143 -2.69 -16.53 -10.41
C MET A 143 -1.91 -17.68 -9.73
N GLY A 144 -2.52 -18.37 -8.77
CA GLY A 144 -1.93 -19.49 -8.03
C GLY A 144 -1.04 -19.09 -6.86
N TYR A 145 -1.09 -17.84 -6.42
CA TYR A 145 -0.41 -17.44 -5.20
C TYR A 145 -1.24 -17.78 -3.97
N THR A 146 -0.53 -18.11 -2.90
CA THR A 146 -1.13 -18.47 -1.61
C THR A 146 -0.47 -17.66 -0.51
N SER A 147 -1.25 -17.31 0.52
CA SER A 147 -0.67 -16.76 1.74
C SER A 147 0.10 -17.87 2.45
N PRO A 148 1.35 -17.64 2.86
CA PRO A 148 2.09 -18.62 3.63
C PRO A 148 1.40 -18.90 4.97
N ASN A 149 1.50 -20.16 5.41
CA ASN A 149 1.13 -20.52 6.78
C ASN A 149 2.04 -19.80 7.79
N ALA A 150 1.75 -19.87 9.09
CA ALA A 150 2.50 -19.15 10.13
C ALA A 150 4.03 -19.39 10.15
N HIS A 151 4.52 -20.40 9.41
CA HIS A 151 5.93 -20.72 9.25
C HIS A 151 6.31 -20.79 7.77
N LEU A 152 7.46 -20.21 7.43
CA LEU A 152 8.10 -20.36 6.13
C LEU A 152 9.20 -21.43 6.23
N ASP A 153 9.23 -22.35 5.28
CA ASP A 153 10.39 -23.24 5.13
C ASP A 153 11.62 -22.47 4.65
N LEU A 154 12.80 -23.09 4.73
CA LEU A 154 14.07 -22.46 4.36
C LEU A 154 14.11 -21.97 2.90
N LYS A 155 13.52 -22.71 1.95
CA LYS A 155 13.50 -22.32 0.54
C LYS A 155 12.61 -21.09 0.36
N SER A 156 11.46 -21.07 1.02
CA SER A 156 10.49 -19.97 0.98
C SER A 156 11.09 -18.71 1.61
N CYS A 157 11.77 -18.85 2.75
CA CYS A 157 12.54 -17.76 3.38
C CYS A 157 13.60 -17.18 2.43
N LYS A 158 14.39 -18.04 1.78
CA LYS A 158 15.44 -17.60 0.84
C LYS A 158 14.85 -16.82 -0.34
N LEU A 159 13.75 -17.30 -0.91
CA LEU A 159 13.06 -16.61 -2.00
C LEU A 159 12.59 -15.22 -1.56
N VAL A 160 11.88 -15.16 -0.42
CA VAL A 160 11.34 -13.91 0.12
C VAL A 160 12.46 -12.91 0.43
N LEU A 161 13.54 -13.35 1.09
CA LEU A 161 14.68 -12.49 1.40
C LEU A 161 15.39 -11.99 0.14
N SER A 162 15.50 -12.83 -0.90
CA SER A 162 16.04 -12.41 -2.19
C SER A 162 15.19 -11.31 -2.83
N GLN A 163 13.85 -11.46 -2.80
CA GLN A 163 12.94 -10.45 -3.34
C GLN A 163 12.97 -9.14 -2.53
N MET A 164 13.07 -9.21 -1.20
CA MET A 164 13.27 -8.03 -0.36
C MET A 164 14.59 -7.32 -0.69
N ALA A 165 15.68 -8.08 -0.86
CA ALA A 165 16.97 -7.52 -1.22
C ALA A 165 16.90 -6.78 -2.57
N LYS A 166 16.24 -7.37 -3.58
CA LYS A 166 15.98 -6.73 -4.87
C LYS A 166 15.16 -5.44 -4.72
N MET A 167 14.10 -5.49 -3.92
CA MET A 167 13.23 -4.35 -3.63
C MET A 167 14.00 -3.17 -2.99
N HIS A 168 14.92 -3.43 -2.06
CA HIS A 168 15.75 -2.36 -1.49
C HIS A 168 16.90 -1.93 -2.41
N ALA A 169 17.47 -2.85 -3.20
CA ALA A 169 18.60 -2.56 -4.06
C ALA A 169 18.26 -1.55 -5.17
N ALA A 170 17.07 -1.61 -5.77
CA ALA A 170 16.68 -0.71 -6.86
C ALA A 170 16.71 0.79 -6.49
N PRO A 171 16.01 1.26 -5.43
CA PRO A 171 16.07 2.66 -5.03
C PRO A 171 17.47 3.09 -4.56
N ILE A 172 18.23 2.19 -3.92
CA ILE A 172 19.62 2.46 -3.51
C ILE A 172 20.51 2.67 -4.75
N ALA A 173 20.38 1.81 -5.77
CA ALA A 173 21.14 1.91 -6.99
C ALA A 173 20.86 3.24 -7.71
N VAL A 174 19.59 3.65 -7.83
CA VAL A 174 19.22 4.96 -8.38
C VAL A 174 19.86 6.09 -7.59
N LYS A 175 19.80 6.05 -6.24
CA LYS A 175 20.40 7.06 -5.38
C LYS A 175 21.90 7.20 -5.60
N LEU A 176 22.63 6.08 -5.69
CA LEU A 176 24.08 6.05 -5.86
C LEU A 176 24.50 6.56 -7.24
N VAL A 177 23.72 6.26 -8.29
CA VAL A 177 24.03 6.68 -9.67
C VAL A 177 23.57 8.11 -9.94
N SER A 178 22.40 8.50 -9.42
CA SER A 178 21.79 9.81 -9.65
C SER A 178 20.90 10.21 -8.48
N LEU A 179 21.52 10.81 -7.46
CA LEU A 179 20.82 11.36 -6.30
C LEU A 179 19.74 12.37 -6.69
N GLU A 180 19.97 13.18 -7.72
CA GLU A 180 19.00 14.14 -8.23
C GLU A 180 17.71 13.45 -8.71
N LYS A 181 17.83 12.41 -9.55
CA LYS A 181 16.67 11.62 -10.00
C LYS A 181 15.97 10.95 -8.83
N PHE A 182 16.71 10.42 -7.87
CA PHE A 182 16.14 9.84 -6.66
C PHE A 182 15.33 10.87 -5.84
N LYS A 183 15.91 12.05 -5.59
CA LYS A 183 15.25 13.16 -4.88
C LYS A 183 14.03 13.69 -5.65
N ALA A 184 14.05 13.67 -6.98
CA ALA A 184 12.94 14.14 -7.80
C ALA A 184 11.79 13.11 -7.93
N GLN A 185 12.09 11.82 -8.01
CA GLN A 185 11.13 10.79 -8.40
C GLN A 185 10.70 9.86 -7.27
N VAL A 186 11.46 9.77 -6.18
CA VAL A 186 11.14 8.88 -5.04
C VAL A 186 10.75 9.69 -3.82
N VAL A 187 11.60 10.65 -3.42
CA VAL A 187 11.40 11.43 -2.17
C VAL A 187 10.04 12.12 -2.06
N PRO A 188 9.44 12.70 -3.11
CA PRO A 188 8.14 13.37 -2.97
C PRO A 188 7.00 12.43 -2.56
N HIS A 189 7.18 11.13 -2.82
CA HIS A 189 6.22 10.06 -2.53
C HIS A 189 6.54 9.33 -1.22
N LEU A 190 7.75 9.51 -0.69
CA LEU A 190 8.06 9.19 0.69
C LEU A 190 7.45 10.30 1.54
N ILE A 191 6.27 10.06 2.12
CA ILE A 191 5.58 11.12 2.85
C ILE A 191 6.54 11.83 3.82
N ASN A 192 6.69 13.12 3.54
CA ASN A 192 7.22 14.10 4.45
C ASN A 192 6.62 13.85 5.83
N ALA A 193 7.45 13.78 6.86
CA ALA A 193 7.04 13.93 8.25
C ALA A 193 6.29 15.26 8.56
N ARG A 194 5.98 16.05 7.53
CA ARG A 194 5.13 17.25 7.52
C ARG A 194 3.63 16.96 7.51
N TYR A 195 3.16 15.71 7.35
CA TYR A 195 1.97 15.35 8.11
C TYR A 195 2.42 15.32 9.56
N ARG A 196 2.50 16.53 10.14
CA ARG A 196 2.66 16.71 11.57
C ARG A 196 1.69 15.73 12.17
N LYS A 197 2.21 14.70 12.83
CA LYS A 197 1.45 14.00 13.84
C LYS A 197 0.80 15.13 14.63
N LYS A 198 -0.52 15.31 14.54
CA LYS A 198 -1.18 15.92 15.69
C LYS A 198 -0.71 15.03 16.83
N PRO A 199 -0.08 15.59 17.87
CA PRO A 199 0.47 14.77 18.92
C PRO A 199 -0.65 13.82 19.34
N TYR A 200 -0.39 12.52 19.23
CA TYR A 200 -1.27 11.45 19.70
C TYR A 200 -1.73 11.69 21.17
N GLY A 201 -1.12 12.64 21.88
CA GLY A 201 -1.27 12.94 23.29
C GLY A 201 -2.54 13.66 23.76
N HIS A 202 -3.60 13.81 22.98
CA HIS A 202 -4.85 14.39 23.54
C HIS A 202 -5.97 13.38 23.75
N LEU A 203 -6.17 12.44 22.83
CA LEU A 203 -7.23 11.43 22.95
C LEU A 203 -6.72 10.17 23.68
N ASP A 204 -5.49 9.71 23.43
CA ASP A 204 -5.00 8.46 24.01
C ASP A 204 -4.56 8.63 25.48
N ALA A 205 -3.85 9.71 25.78
CA ALA A 205 -3.39 10.04 27.12
C ALA A 205 -4.54 10.21 28.13
N ARG A 206 -5.62 10.93 27.76
CA ARG A 206 -6.75 11.17 28.67
C ARG A 206 -7.54 9.89 28.94
N THR A 207 -7.68 9.03 27.92
CA THR A 207 -8.39 7.76 28.04
C THR A 207 -7.57 6.77 28.86
N LEU A 208 -6.27 6.67 28.59
CA LEU A 208 -5.33 5.87 29.38
C LEU A 208 -5.28 6.32 30.85
N THR A 209 -5.16 7.62 31.12
CA THR A 209 -5.20 8.15 32.50
C THR A 209 -6.56 7.86 33.15
N ALA A 210 -7.68 8.02 32.43
CA ALA A 210 -9.00 7.73 32.97
C ALA A 210 -9.22 6.24 33.27
N ASP A 211 -8.65 5.33 32.49
CA ASP A 211 -8.76 3.89 32.72
C ASP A 211 -7.81 3.41 33.83
N VAL A 212 -6.60 3.97 33.92
CA VAL A 212 -5.68 3.75 35.04
C VAL A 212 -6.27 4.27 36.35
N LEU A 213 -6.95 5.42 36.33
CA LEU A 213 -7.66 5.97 37.51
C LEU A 213 -8.80 5.07 38.02
N LYS A 214 -9.32 4.16 37.18
CA LYS A 214 -10.31 3.15 37.59
C LYS A 214 -9.68 1.89 38.17
N MET A 215 -8.36 1.74 38.06
CA MET A 215 -7.60 0.60 38.57
C MET A 215 -6.90 0.99 39.88
N ASN A 216 -7.52 0.66 41.02
CA ASN A 216 -7.03 1.07 42.35
C ASN A 216 -5.57 0.68 42.62
N ASP A 217 -5.12 -0.45 42.07
CA ASP A 217 -3.77 -1.00 42.27
C ASP A 217 -2.66 -0.24 41.54
N LEU A 218 -3.02 0.67 40.63
CA LEU A 218 -2.08 1.43 39.80
C LEU A 218 -2.03 2.92 40.19
N SER A 219 -2.71 3.30 41.27
CA SER A 219 -2.80 4.68 41.74
C SER A 219 -1.42 5.32 42.01
N ASP A 220 -0.49 4.56 42.58
CA ASP A 220 0.88 5.03 42.85
C ASP A 220 1.70 5.30 41.57
N LEU A 221 1.31 4.69 40.45
CA LEU A 221 2.00 4.84 39.16
C LEU A 221 1.49 6.00 38.32
N ILE A 222 0.39 6.67 38.73
CA ILE A 222 -0.23 7.76 37.95
C ILE A 222 0.77 8.89 37.66
N SER A 223 1.60 9.25 38.64
CA SER A 223 2.62 10.30 38.46
C SER A 223 3.65 9.92 37.40
N TYR A 224 4.08 8.66 37.39
CA TYR A 224 5.00 8.10 36.40
C TYR A 224 4.36 7.99 35.01
N ILE A 225 3.11 7.54 34.93
CA ILE A 225 2.37 7.45 33.66
C ILE A 225 2.20 8.85 33.05
N ASN A 226 1.86 9.85 33.87
CA ASN A 226 1.77 11.24 33.43
C ASN A 226 3.12 11.78 32.96
N SER A 227 4.23 11.46 33.64
CA SER A 227 5.56 11.92 33.20
C SER A 227 5.99 11.28 31.87
N VAL A 228 5.66 10.00 31.64
CA VAL A 228 5.89 9.32 30.36
C VAL A 228 5.01 9.90 29.24
N ILE A 229 3.74 10.21 29.53
CA ILE A 229 2.84 10.89 28.59
C ILE A 229 3.38 12.26 28.21
N GLU A 230 3.81 13.07 29.19
CA GLU A 230 4.40 14.40 28.93
C GLU A 230 5.71 14.30 28.16
N TYR A 231 6.57 13.33 28.50
CA TYR A 231 7.79 13.03 27.75
C TYR A 231 7.48 12.60 26.31
N SER A 232 6.45 11.78 26.09
CA SER A 232 6.03 11.40 24.74
C SER A 232 5.48 12.59 23.95
N LYS A 233 4.84 13.57 24.60
CA LYS A 233 4.41 14.81 23.96
C LYS A 233 5.61 15.67 23.56
N SER A 234 6.61 15.82 24.43
CA SER A 234 7.83 16.57 24.09
C SER A 234 8.71 15.84 23.07
N ALA A 235 8.70 14.51 23.05
CA ALA A 235 9.36 13.69 22.05
C ALA A 235 8.67 13.72 20.67
N THR A 236 7.56 14.46 20.50
CA THR A 236 7.03 14.74 19.15
C THR A 236 7.84 15.81 18.40
N GLU A 237 8.75 16.51 19.10
CA GLU A 237 9.80 17.34 18.52
C GLU A 237 11.11 16.53 18.39
N LEU A 238 11.04 15.33 17.79
CA LEU A 238 12.26 14.74 17.25
C LEU A 238 12.72 15.69 16.15
N ASP A 239 13.82 16.39 16.38
CA ASP A 239 14.58 17.04 15.32
C ASP A 239 14.85 15.96 14.28
N ILE A 240 14.13 16.04 13.17
CA ILE A 240 14.40 15.20 12.02
C ILE A 240 15.70 15.76 11.46
N ILE A 241 16.80 15.20 11.93
CA ILE A 241 18.09 15.41 11.31
C ILE A 241 17.94 14.83 9.90
N GLU A 242 17.86 15.70 8.90
CA GLU A 242 17.87 15.30 7.51
C GLU A 242 19.24 14.67 7.21
N ASP A 243 19.33 13.36 7.37
CA ASP A 243 20.50 12.59 6.99
C ASP A 243 20.40 12.25 5.50
N ASP A 244 21.01 13.12 4.69
CA ASP A 244 21.15 12.93 3.25
C ASP A 244 21.97 11.67 2.87
N THR A 245 22.67 11.07 3.83
CA THR A 245 23.52 9.89 3.62
C THR A 245 22.70 8.60 3.67
N TRP A 246 21.79 8.44 4.63
CA TRP A 246 21.15 7.15 4.96
C TRP A 246 19.64 7.07 4.73
N PHE A 247 19.09 7.82 3.77
CA PHE A 247 17.68 7.68 3.37
C PHE A 247 17.49 6.80 2.13
N THR A 248 16.53 5.87 2.18
CA THR A 248 16.04 5.06 1.05
C THR A 248 14.59 4.62 1.29
N LEU A 249 13.97 3.99 0.30
CA LEU A 249 12.65 3.38 0.44
C LEU A 249 12.74 2.13 1.34
N CYS A 250 11.88 2.06 2.36
CA CYS A 250 11.75 0.90 3.23
C CYS A 250 10.30 0.42 3.35
N HIS A 251 10.12 -0.88 3.63
CA HIS A 251 8.83 -1.48 3.95
C HIS A 251 8.69 -1.57 5.47
N SER A 252 8.01 -0.60 6.09
CA SER A 252 7.95 -0.46 7.55
C SER A 252 7.20 -1.58 8.28
N ASN A 253 6.38 -2.37 7.57
CA ASN A 253 5.58 -3.45 8.16
C ASN A 253 5.70 -4.76 7.37
N PHE A 254 6.92 -5.21 7.11
CA PHE A 254 7.13 -6.46 6.37
C PHE A 254 6.86 -7.66 7.28
N ASN A 255 5.77 -8.39 7.02
CA ASN A 255 5.39 -9.57 7.80
C ASN A 255 4.70 -10.62 6.92
N ILE A 256 4.55 -11.83 7.46
CA ILE A 256 4.03 -13.01 6.73
C ILE A 256 2.61 -12.84 6.17
N ARG A 257 1.80 -11.95 6.77
CA ARG A 257 0.43 -11.66 6.29
C ARG A 257 0.43 -10.80 5.03
N ASN A 258 1.54 -10.11 4.76
CA ASN A 258 1.71 -9.23 3.61
C ASN A 258 2.43 -9.94 2.46
N LEU A 259 2.68 -11.25 2.60
CA LEU A 259 3.36 -12.07 1.62
C LEU A 259 2.39 -13.01 0.92
N MET A 260 2.62 -13.18 -0.38
CA MET A 260 1.97 -14.21 -1.18
C MET A 260 3.04 -14.97 -1.96
N ILE A 261 3.01 -16.30 -1.89
CA ILE A 261 4.00 -17.18 -2.55
C ILE A 261 3.28 -18.08 -3.53
N LYS A 262 3.84 -18.20 -4.73
CA LYS A 262 3.45 -19.19 -5.72
C LYS A 262 4.47 -20.31 -5.73
N TYR A 263 3.97 -21.54 -5.66
CA TYR A 263 4.78 -22.74 -5.70
C TYR A 263 4.70 -23.38 -7.08
N ASP A 264 5.78 -24.02 -7.51
CA ASP A 264 5.79 -24.83 -8.73
C ASP A 264 5.05 -26.19 -8.50
N PRO A 265 4.82 -26.98 -9.56
CA PRO A 265 4.16 -28.28 -9.42
C PRO A 265 4.88 -29.30 -8.52
N THR A 266 6.15 -29.08 -8.20
CA THR A 266 6.95 -29.92 -7.30
C THR A 266 6.89 -29.45 -5.84
N GLY A 267 6.15 -28.36 -5.57
CA GLY A 267 6.00 -27.77 -4.24
C GLY A 267 7.17 -26.86 -3.83
N ASN A 268 8.06 -26.49 -4.75
CA ASN A 268 9.11 -25.51 -4.45
C ASN A 268 8.60 -24.08 -4.64
N PRO A 269 9.01 -23.12 -3.79
CA PRO A 269 8.62 -21.73 -3.94
C PRO A 269 9.27 -21.16 -5.20
N HIS A 270 8.43 -20.62 -6.09
CA HIS A 270 8.83 -20.14 -7.41
C HIS A 270 8.87 -18.61 -7.47
N SER A 271 7.84 -17.93 -6.97
CA SER A 271 7.78 -16.46 -6.90
C SER A 271 7.10 -16.00 -5.62
N SER A 272 7.47 -14.82 -5.14
CA SER A 272 6.85 -14.19 -3.97
C SER A 272 6.55 -12.73 -4.25
N LEU A 273 5.35 -12.30 -3.90
CA LEU A 273 4.90 -10.92 -4.02
C LEU A 273 4.65 -10.35 -2.63
N THR A 274 4.94 -9.06 -2.48
CA THR A 274 4.68 -8.32 -1.25
C THR A 274 3.63 -7.25 -1.50
N SER A 275 2.63 -7.20 -0.63
CA SER A 275 1.71 -6.07 -0.57
C SER A 275 2.24 -5.03 0.41
N MET A 276 2.28 -3.76 -0.01
CA MET A 276 2.66 -2.64 0.85
C MET A 276 1.49 -2.30 1.79
N TYR A 277 1.57 -2.74 3.06
CA TYR A 277 0.60 -2.40 4.11
C TYR A 277 1.20 -1.48 5.17
#